data_AF-A0A7Y5A559-F1
#
_entry.id   AF-A0A7Y5A559-F1
#
_cell.length_a   1.000
_cell.length_b   1.000
_cell.length_c   1.000
_cell.angle_alpha   90.00
_cell.angle_beta   90.00
_cell.angle_gamma   90.00
#
_symmetry.space_group_name_H-M   'P 1'
#
loop_
_entity.id
_entity.type
_entity.pdbx_description
1 polymer ?
#
loop_
_entity_poly.entity_id
_entity_poly.type
_entity_poly.pdbx_seq_one_letter_code
_entity_poly.pdbx_strand_id
1 'polypeptide(L)'
;MNVDSNAWVVNVAQFELQEYSTIYVDTQEVLGMEYSYDVPLNGVNSAYWFEFSRVNAPENTKPEVMFAANDLYDQFDGKLNFDIFTGVINYYLQSDTITESDFYRQIDFSARLYAGYTFDYLMNNYIGTNLTNDLQMRRYFRYDPYQKSIFVTEDDKFIPLNQ
;
A
#
# COMPACT_ATOMS: atom_id res chain seq x y z
N MET A 1 -6.73 30.64 -20.38
CA MET A 1 -5.81 30.66 -19.23
C MET A 1 -4.48 30.11 -19.74
N ASN A 2 -3.39 30.83 -19.52
CA ASN A 2 -2.06 30.30 -19.83
C ASN A 2 -1.68 29.39 -18.66
N VAL A 3 -1.91 28.09 -18.80
CA VAL A 3 -1.56 27.10 -17.76
C VAL A 3 -0.07 26.83 -17.88
N ASP A 4 0.64 26.84 -16.75
CA ASP A 4 2.08 26.55 -16.66
C ASP A 4 2.43 25.28 -17.47
N SER A 5 3.53 25.32 -18.23
CA SER A 5 4.02 24.18 -19.00
C SER A 5 4.37 22.97 -18.12
N ASN A 6 4.54 23.17 -16.81
CA ASN A 6 4.83 22.13 -15.82
C ASN A 6 3.62 21.65 -15.01
N ALA A 7 2.40 21.86 -15.51
CA ALA A 7 1.19 21.38 -14.85
C ALA A 7 0.81 19.95 -15.25
N TRP A 8 0.38 19.17 -14.25
CA TRP A 8 -0.10 17.80 -14.39
C TRP A 8 -1.56 17.68 -13.94
N VAL A 9 -2.29 16.80 -14.61
CA VAL A 9 -3.60 16.29 -14.19
C VAL A 9 -3.40 14.87 -13.71
N VAL A 10 -3.86 14.61 -12.49
CA VAL A 10 -3.88 13.27 -11.90
C VAL A 10 -5.34 12.90 -11.68
N ASN A 11 -5.78 11.83 -12.33
CA ASN A 11 -7.15 11.32 -12.23
C ASN A 11 -7.14 9.97 -11.53
N VAL A 12 -8.10 9.73 -10.62
CA VAL A 12 -8.39 8.38 -10.13
C VAL A 12 -9.34 7.75 -11.15
N ALA A 13 -8.79 7.00 -12.08
CA ALA A 13 -9.52 6.46 -13.22
C ALA A 13 -10.46 5.32 -12.82
N GLN A 14 -10.02 4.49 -11.87
CA GLN A 14 -10.79 3.38 -11.34
C GLN A 14 -10.48 3.16 -9.87
N PHE A 15 -11.52 2.76 -9.14
CA PHE A 15 -11.43 2.22 -7.79
C PHE A 15 -12.16 0.89 -7.77
N GLU A 16 -11.53 -0.12 -7.20
CA GLU A 16 -12.10 -1.45 -7.00
C GLU A 16 -12.00 -1.83 -5.52
N LEU A 17 -13.09 -2.41 -5.02
CA LEU A 17 -13.19 -2.91 -3.67
C LEU A 17 -13.51 -4.40 -3.74
N GLN A 18 -12.70 -5.22 -3.11
CA GLN A 18 -12.89 -6.67 -3.06
C GLN A 18 -12.90 -7.16 -1.62
N GLU A 19 -13.97 -7.82 -1.22
CA GLU A 19 -14.04 -8.59 0.02
C GLU A 19 -13.59 -10.03 -0.24
N TYR A 20 -12.83 -10.58 0.69
CA TYR A 20 -12.34 -11.95 0.62
C TYR A 20 -12.11 -12.53 2.00
N SER A 21 -11.95 -13.85 2.08
CA SER A 21 -11.52 -14.54 3.29
C SER A 21 -10.19 -15.24 3.02
N THR A 22 -9.31 -15.23 4.01
CA THR A 22 -8.00 -15.88 3.96
C THR A 22 -7.72 -16.61 5.26
N ILE A 23 -6.64 -17.41 5.29
CA ILE A 23 -6.19 -18.13 6.49
C ILE A 23 -4.83 -17.58 6.88
N TYR A 24 -4.69 -17.19 8.14
CA TYR A 24 -3.41 -16.91 8.78
C TYR A 24 -3.04 -18.08 9.69
N VAL A 25 -1.80 -18.58 9.58
CA VAL A 25 -1.32 -19.66 10.44
C VAL A 25 -0.64 -19.04 11.65
N ASP A 26 -1.30 -19.11 12.81
CA ASP A 26 -0.70 -18.73 14.09
C ASP A 26 0.05 -19.93 14.67
N THR A 27 1.30 -19.71 15.07
CA THR A 27 2.20 -20.77 15.53
C THR A 27 2.80 -20.38 16.87
N GLN A 28 2.69 -21.27 17.87
CA GLN A 28 3.32 -21.07 19.18
C GLN A 28 3.98 -22.36 19.66
N GLU A 29 5.08 -22.19 20.40
CA GLU A 29 5.82 -23.30 20.98
C GLU A 29 5.31 -23.62 22.39
N VAL A 30 4.99 -24.89 22.65
CA VAL A 30 4.58 -25.39 23.96
C VAL A 30 5.42 -26.63 24.27
N LEU A 31 6.22 -26.57 25.35
CA LEU A 31 7.10 -27.67 25.80
C LEU A 31 8.06 -28.21 24.72
N GLY A 32 8.62 -27.33 23.88
CA GLY A 32 9.56 -27.74 22.84
C GLY A 32 8.90 -28.37 21.61
N MET A 33 7.56 -28.37 21.54
CA MET A 33 6.79 -28.76 20.36
C MET A 33 6.09 -27.54 19.78
N GLU A 34 6.14 -27.42 18.45
CA GLU A 34 5.45 -26.37 17.71
C GLU A 34 3.99 -26.77 17.49
N TYR A 35 3.07 -25.88 17.83
CA TYR A 35 1.65 -26.03 17.58
C TYR A 35 1.18 -24.87 16.71
N SER A 36 0.37 -25.19 15.70
CA SER A 36 -0.23 -24.21 14.82
C SER A 36 -1.75 -24.26 14.85
N TYR A 37 -2.36 -23.11 14.57
CA TYR A 37 -3.79 -22.97 14.38
C TYR A 37 -4.08 -22.08 13.17
N ASP A 38 -5.01 -22.54 12.34
CA ASP A 38 -5.46 -21.82 11.16
C ASP A 38 -6.53 -20.80 11.59
N VAL A 39 -6.17 -19.52 11.61
CA VAL A 39 -7.07 -18.42 11.93
C VAL A 39 -7.74 -17.93 10.64
N PRO A 40 -9.07 -18.10 10.48
CA PRO A 40 -9.78 -17.51 9.35
C PRO A 40 -9.90 -16.00 9.56
N LEU A 41 -9.49 -15.22 8.57
CA LEU A 41 -9.58 -13.76 8.58
C LEU A 41 -10.41 -13.28 7.39
N ASN A 42 -11.30 -12.32 7.62
CA ASN A 42 -11.86 -11.54 6.53
C ASN A 42 -10.88 -10.44 6.13
N GLY A 43 -10.87 -10.13 4.85
CA GLY A 43 -10.04 -9.11 4.25
C GLY A 43 -10.82 -8.26 3.27
N VAL A 44 -10.41 -7.01 3.15
CA VAL A 44 -10.91 -6.05 2.19
C VAL A 44 -9.73 -5.46 1.44
N ASN A 45 -9.66 -5.71 0.13
CA ASN A 45 -8.68 -5.09 -0.76
C ASN A 45 -9.28 -3.85 -1.39
N SER A 46 -8.54 -2.74 -1.35
CA SER A 46 -8.86 -1.49 -2.02
C SER A 46 -7.82 -1.21 -3.08
N ALA A 47 -8.20 -1.30 -4.34
CA ALA A 47 -7.34 -1.16 -5.51
C ALA A 47 -7.67 0.10 -6.31
N TYR A 48 -6.64 0.80 -6.78
CA TYR A 48 -6.74 2.12 -7.39
C TYR A 48 -5.88 2.20 -8.66
N TRP A 49 -6.46 2.81 -9.69
CA TRP A 49 -5.78 3.15 -10.93
C TRP A 49 -5.74 4.65 -11.09
N PHE A 50 -4.54 5.19 -11.29
CA PHE A 50 -4.29 6.61 -11.42
C PHE A 50 -3.77 6.92 -12.82
N GLU A 51 -4.39 7.88 -13.49
CA GLU A 51 -3.96 8.38 -14.79
C GLU A 51 -3.21 9.69 -14.61
N PHE A 52 -1.99 9.73 -15.15
CA PHE A 52 -1.12 10.90 -15.15
C PHE A 52 -1.06 11.48 -16.56
N SER A 53 -1.45 12.75 -16.70
CA SER A 53 -1.39 13.49 -17.96
C SER A 53 -0.79 14.87 -17.75
N ARG A 54 0.06 15.32 -18.69
CA ARG A 54 0.47 16.72 -18.72
C ARG A 54 -0.67 17.56 -19.28
N VAL A 55 -0.96 18.71 -18.68
CA VAL A 55 -2.07 19.59 -19.12
C VAL A 55 -1.94 20.00 -20.58
N ASN A 56 -0.70 20.22 -21.04
CA ASN A 56 -0.41 20.65 -22.41
C ASN A 56 0.15 19.51 -23.28
N ALA A 57 -0.20 18.26 -23.00
CA ALA A 57 0.20 17.13 -23.83
C ALA A 57 -0.48 17.20 -25.22
N PRO A 58 0.18 16.73 -26.29
CA PRO A 58 -0.48 16.52 -27.59
C PRO A 58 -1.74 15.66 -27.46
N GLU A 59 -2.78 15.93 -28.26
CA GLU A 59 -4.10 15.26 -28.18
C GLU A 59 -4.06 13.72 -28.22
N ASN A 60 -3.01 13.13 -28.78
CA ASN A 60 -2.86 11.67 -28.91
C ASN A 60 -1.91 11.05 -27.86
N THR A 61 -1.42 11.83 -26.89
CA THR A 61 -0.60 11.30 -25.81
C THR A 61 -1.49 10.56 -24.81
N LYS A 62 -1.26 9.25 -24.68
CA LYS A 62 -1.96 8.43 -23.69
C LYS A 62 -1.49 8.77 -22.27
N PRO A 63 -2.38 8.74 -21.28
CA PRO A 63 -1.99 8.87 -19.88
C PRO A 63 -1.07 7.72 -19.45
N GLU A 64 -0.14 8.01 -18.56
CA GLU A 64 0.58 6.98 -17.81
C GLU A 64 -0.34 6.45 -16.72
N VAL A 65 -0.49 5.13 -16.64
CA VAL A 65 -1.38 4.48 -15.66
C VAL A 65 -0.54 3.86 -14.56
N MET A 66 -0.86 4.24 -13.33
CA MET A 66 -0.26 3.74 -12.10
C MET A 66 -1.27 2.97 -11.28
N PHE A 67 -0.80 1.94 -10.59
CA PHE A 67 -1.60 1.09 -9.74
C PHE A 67 -1.09 1.08 -8.31
N ALA A 68 -2.02 1.10 -7.37
CA ALA A 68 -1.75 0.79 -5.98
C ALA A 68 -2.94 0.06 -5.35
N ALA A 69 -2.63 -0.82 -4.41
CA ALA A 69 -3.64 -1.48 -3.61
C ALA A 69 -3.21 -1.57 -2.15
N ASN A 70 -4.18 -1.68 -1.27
CA ASN A 70 -3.97 -1.95 0.15
C ASN A 70 -5.00 -2.97 0.64
N ASP A 71 -4.55 -3.85 1.52
CA ASP A 71 -5.41 -4.79 2.23
C ASP A 71 -5.66 -4.31 3.65
N LEU A 72 -6.90 -4.50 4.10
CA LEU A 72 -7.32 -4.41 5.49
C LEU A 72 -7.81 -5.80 5.92
N TYR A 73 -7.33 -6.29 7.06
CA TYR A 73 -7.71 -7.61 7.58
C TYR A 73 -8.37 -7.46 8.95
N ASP A 74 -9.21 -8.43 9.30
CA ASP A 74 -9.60 -8.65 10.69
C ASP A 74 -8.35 -8.75 11.56
N GLN A 75 -8.43 -8.19 12.76
CA GLN A 75 -7.40 -8.38 13.77
C GLN A 75 -7.76 -9.55 14.65
N PHE A 76 -6.76 -10.20 15.23
CA PHE A 76 -7.00 -11.29 16.17
C PHE A 76 -5.92 -11.33 17.25
N ASP A 77 -6.30 -11.88 18.39
CA ASP A 77 -5.39 -12.30 19.46
C ASP A 77 -5.60 -13.79 19.72
N GLY A 78 -4.50 -14.53 19.66
CA GLY A 78 -4.46 -15.98 19.71
C GLY A 78 -3.58 -16.44 20.86
N LYS A 79 -4.06 -17.37 21.69
CA LYS A 79 -3.28 -17.92 22.79
C LYS A 79 -3.46 -19.42 22.94
N LEU A 80 -2.34 -20.15 22.96
CA LEU A 80 -2.31 -21.54 23.39
C LEU A 80 -2.23 -21.64 24.92
N ASN A 81 -3.06 -22.51 25.48
CA ASN A 81 -3.02 -22.88 26.89
C ASN A 81 -2.86 -24.39 27.01
N PHE A 82 -1.81 -24.81 27.73
CA PHE A 82 -1.51 -26.21 27.98
C PHE A 82 -1.82 -26.57 29.43
N ASP A 83 -2.66 -27.58 29.61
CA ASP A 83 -2.90 -28.18 30.92
C ASP A 83 -1.91 -29.32 31.16
N ILE A 84 -0.94 -29.09 32.05
CA ILE A 84 0.11 -30.05 32.39
C ILE A 84 -0.41 -31.34 33.06
N PHE A 85 -1.62 -31.33 33.64
CA PHE A 85 -2.17 -32.48 34.34
C PHE A 85 -2.99 -33.39 33.42
N THR A 86 -3.67 -32.81 32.43
CA THR A 86 -4.50 -33.57 31.47
C THR A 86 -3.81 -33.79 30.12
N GLY A 87 -2.75 -33.04 29.83
CA GLY A 87 -2.08 -33.03 28.53
C GLY A 87 -2.87 -32.33 27.43
N VAL A 88 -3.98 -31.68 27.76
CA VAL A 88 -4.86 -31.02 26.79
C VAL A 88 -4.29 -29.65 26.41
N ILE A 89 -4.33 -29.35 25.11
CA ILE A 89 -4.00 -28.05 24.54
C ILE A 89 -5.28 -27.40 24.06
N ASN A 90 -5.54 -26.18 24.54
CA ASN A 90 -6.65 -25.36 24.09
C ASN A 90 -6.11 -24.11 23.38
N TYR A 91 -6.69 -23.79 22.22
CA TYR A 91 -6.45 -22.53 21.54
C TYR A 91 -7.59 -21.56 21.85
N TYR A 92 -7.26 -20.39 22.37
CA TYR A 92 -8.20 -19.30 22.60
C TYR A 92 -7.99 -18.26 21.52
N LEU A 93 -9.05 -18.00 20.75
CA LEU A 93 -9.06 -17.00 19.69
C LEU A 93 -10.05 -15.89 20.05
N GLN A 94 -9.57 -14.65 20.01
CA GLN A 94 -10.42 -13.47 20.02
C GLN A 94 -10.21 -12.73 18.70
N SER A 95 -11.29 -12.54 17.94
CA SER A 95 -11.26 -11.79 16.68
C SER A 95 -11.91 -10.43 16.84
N ASP A 96 -11.30 -9.41 16.24
CA ASP A 96 -11.85 -8.06 16.07
C ASP A 96 -12.13 -7.84 14.57
N THR A 97 -13.42 -7.85 14.24
CA THR A 97 -13.88 -7.81 12.85
C THR A 97 -13.83 -6.40 12.30
N ILE A 98 -13.42 -6.27 11.03
CA ILE A 98 -13.41 -4.99 10.30
C ILE A 98 -14.77 -4.29 10.42
N THR A 99 -14.75 -3.03 10.86
CA THR A 99 -15.93 -2.15 10.84
C THR A 99 -15.89 -1.17 9.68
N GLU A 100 -17.03 -0.57 9.33
CA GLU A 100 -17.08 0.55 8.37
C GLU A 100 -16.13 1.69 8.77
N SER A 101 -15.97 1.93 10.08
CA SER A 101 -15.10 2.98 10.58
C SER A 101 -13.62 2.68 10.33
N ASP A 102 -13.21 1.40 10.41
CA ASP A 102 -11.86 0.95 10.05
C ASP A 102 -11.62 1.16 8.57
N PHE A 103 -12.60 0.80 7.74
CA PHE A 103 -12.53 0.98 6.31
C PHE A 103 -12.35 2.46 5.93
N TYR A 104 -13.15 3.38 6.46
CA TYR A 104 -12.98 4.81 6.17
C TYR A 104 -11.61 5.34 6.61
N ARG A 105 -11.11 4.91 7.78
CA ARG A 105 -9.74 5.25 8.22
C ARG A 105 -8.69 4.74 7.24
N GLN A 106 -8.87 3.53 6.71
CA GLN A 106 -7.96 2.94 5.72
C GLN A 106 -7.99 3.71 4.39
N ILE A 107 -9.15 4.16 3.93
CA ILE A 107 -9.29 4.98 2.72
C ILE A 107 -8.58 6.32 2.91
N ASP A 108 -8.80 7.02 4.04
CA ASP A 108 -8.14 8.29 4.35
C ASP A 108 -6.60 8.14 4.42
N PHE A 109 -6.13 7.05 5.02
CA PHE A 109 -4.71 6.73 5.07
C PHE A 109 -4.15 6.48 3.65
N SER A 110 -4.85 5.66 2.87
CA SER A 110 -4.46 5.31 1.49
C SER A 110 -4.41 6.55 0.60
N ALA A 111 -5.40 7.45 0.68
CA ALA A 111 -5.43 8.70 -0.07
C ALA A 111 -4.21 9.58 0.23
N ARG A 112 -3.84 9.73 1.52
CA ARG A 112 -2.64 10.49 1.93
C ARG A 112 -1.37 9.82 1.43
N LEU A 113 -1.29 8.49 1.54
CA LEU A 113 -0.14 7.71 1.09
C LEU A 113 0.07 7.86 -0.42
N TYR A 114 -1.00 7.70 -1.20
CA TYR A 114 -0.96 7.79 -2.66
C TYR A 114 -0.74 9.21 -3.18
N ALA A 115 -1.19 10.23 -2.44
CA ALA A 115 -0.79 11.62 -2.72
C ALA A 115 0.73 11.81 -2.56
N GLY A 116 1.34 11.16 -1.55
CA GLY A 116 2.79 11.10 -1.39
C GLY A 116 3.47 10.42 -2.58
N TYR A 117 3.00 9.23 -2.98
CA TYR A 117 3.55 8.50 -4.13
C TYR A 117 3.38 9.26 -5.45
N THR A 118 2.26 9.96 -5.62
CA THR A 118 2.03 10.85 -6.77
C THR A 118 3.09 11.94 -6.84
N PHE A 119 3.38 12.60 -5.71
CA PHE A 119 4.41 13.63 -5.64
C PHE A 119 5.80 13.06 -5.92
N ASP A 120 6.14 11.95 -5.25
CA ASP A 120 7.42 11.27 -5.41
C ASP A 120 7.63 10.85 -6.86
N TYR A 121 6.62 10.28 -7.51
CA TYR A 121 6.67 9.91 -8.92
C TYR A 121 6.98 11.10 -9.83
N LEU A 122 6.22 12.19 -9.69
CA LEU A 122 6.41 13.40 -10.51
C LEU A 122 7.79 14.04 -10.27
N MET A 123 8.24 14.06 -9.02
CA MET A 123 9.58 14.55 -8.64
C MET A 123 10.68 13.70 -9.28
N ASN A 124 10.62 12.37 -9.17
CA ASN A 124 11.61 11.48 -9.73
C ASN A 124 11.64 11.56 -11.27
N ASN A 125 10.48 11.70 -11.93
CA ASN A 125 10.40 11.93 -13.37
C ASN A 125 11.09 13.26 -13.76
N TYR A 126 10.84 14.34 -13.00
CA TYR A 126 11.51 15.62 -13.22
C TYR A 126 13.03 15.54 -13.03
N ILE A 127 13.48 14.90 -11.95
CA ILE A 127 14.92 14.68 -11.65
C ILE A 127 15.57 13.89 -12.79
N GLY A 128 14.96 12.77 -13.20
CA GLY A 128 15.50 11.89 -14.24
C GLY A 128 15.58 12.54 -15.61
N THR A 129 14.68 13.47 -15.93
CA THR A 129 14.66 14.17 -17.23
C THR A 129 15.58 15.40 -17.28
N ASN A 130 15.89 16.02 -16.13
CA ASN A 130 16.62 17.30 -16.09
C ASN A 130 18.07 17.20 -15.58
N LEU A 131 18.48 16.08 -14.96
CA LEU A 131 19.87 15.90 -14.53
C LEU A 131 20.70 15.18 -15.62
N THR A 132 21.69 15.88 -16.18
CA THR A 132 22.61 15.34 -17.20
C THR A 132 23.74 14.50 -16.61
N ASN A 133 23.81 13.22 -17.01
CA ASN A 133 24.90 12.22 -16.94
C ASN A 133 25.62 11.92 -15.59
N ASP A 134 26.02 10.65 -15.45
CA ASP A 134 26.74 9.94 -14.36
C ASP A 134 26.11 9.88 -12.97
N LEU A 135 25.14 10.75 -12.66
CA LEU A 135 24.32 10.68 -11.44
C LEU A 135 22.97 10.01 -11.68
N GLN A 136 22.86 9.09 -12.66
CA GLN A 136 21.76 8.11 -12.74
C GLN A 136 21.87 7.17 -11.53
N MET A 137 21.69 7.72 -10.34
CA MET A 137 21.52 6.96 -9.14
C MET A 137 20.25 6.14 -9.37
N ARG A 138 20.38 4.81 -9.32
CA ARG A 138 19.29 3.84 -9.19
C ARG A 138 18.55 4.01 -7.86
N ARG A 139 18.31 5.25 -7.44
CA ARG A 139 17.79 5.64 -6.14
C ARG A 139 16.47 6.32 -6.38
N TYR A 140 15.45 5.84 -5.70
CA TYR A 140 14.16 6.47 -5.68
C TYR A 140 14.14 7.51 -4.56
N PHE A 141 13.74 8.75 -4.87
CA PHE A 141 13.63 9.81 -3.89
C PHE A 141 12.21 9.90 -3.33
N ARG A 142 12.09 10.10 -2.02
CA ARG A 142 10.83 10.43 -1.36
C ARG A 142 10.88 11.78 -0.69
N TYR A 143 9.76 12.48 -0.70
CA TYR A 143 9.58 13.76 -0.05
C TYR A 143 8.78 13.61 1.24
N ASP A 144 9.37 14.08 2.35
CA ASP A 144 8.65 14.25 3.61
C ASP A 144 8.10 15.70 3.68
N PRO A 145 6.78 15.91 3.58
CA PRO A 145 6.19 17.24 3.64
C PRO A 145 6.25 17.89 5.03
N TYR A 146 6.37 17.10 6.11
CA TYR A 146 6.44 17.59 7.48
C TYR A 146 7.86 18.06 7.83
N GLN A 147 8.86 17.26 7.48
CA GLN A 147 10.27 17.60 7.69
C GLN A 147 10.82 18.50 6.58
N LYS A 148 10.11 18.63 5.45
CA LYS A 148 10.53 19.34 4.24
C LYS A 148 11.87 18.84 3.72
N SER A 149 12.04 17.52 3.74
CA SER A 149 13.29 16.85 3.37
C SER A 149 13.07 15.84 2.25
N ILE A 150 14.12 15.61 1.45
CA ILE A 150 14.16 14.56 0.45
C ILE A 150 15.13 13.48 0.95
N PHE A 151 14.70 12.23 0.91
CA PHE A 151 15.53 11.09 1.30
C PHE A 151 15.44 9.97 0.26
N VAL A 152 16.39 9.04 0.30
CA VAL A 152 16.47 7.92 -0.64
C VAL A 152 15.74 6.71 -0.06
N THR A 153 15.05 5.97 -0.90
CA THR A 153 14.48 4.65 -0.62
C THR A 153 14.87 3.65 -1.71
N GLU A 154 14.63 2.37 -1.45
CA GLU A 154 14.96 1.28 -2.37
C GLU A 154 13.92 1.17 -3.49
N ASP A 155 12.62 1.30 -3.19
CA ASP A 155 11.55 1.05 -4.16
C ASP A 155 10.37 2.04 -4.09
N ASP A 156 9.72 2.21 -5.24
CA ASP A 156 8.37 2.77 -5.35
C ASP A 156 7.34 1.68 -5.01
N LYS A 157 6.26 2.05 -4.33
CA LYS A 157 5.09 1.18 -4.14
C LYS A 157 4.00 1.46 -5.18
N PHE A 158 4.21 2.44 -6.05
CA PHE A 158 3.36 2.76 -7.18
C PHE A 158 3.80 1.97 -8.40
N ILE A 159 2.90 1.12 -8.90
CA ILE A 159 3.24 0.15 -9.94
C ILE A 159 2.83 0.73 -11.30
N PRO A 160 3.76 1.01 -12.22
CA PRO A 160 3.42 1.40 -13.58
C PRO A 160 2.84 0.23 -14.36
N LEU A 161 1.69 0.42 -14.99
CA LEU A 161 1.02 -0.64 -15.78
C LEU A 161 1.32 -0.58 -17.28
N ASN A 162 1.91 0.50 -17.78
CA ASN A 162 2.11 0.77 -19.20
C ASN A 162 3.57 0.58 -19.68
N GLN A 163 4.30 -0.40 -19.13
CA GLN A 163 5.65 -0.74 -19.61
C GLN A 163 5.64 -1.84 -20.67
#